data_AF-R6CN15-F1
#
_entry.id   AF-R6CN15-F1
#
_cell.length_a   1.000
_cell.length_b   1.000
_cell.length_c   1.000
_cell.angle_alpha   90.00
_cell.angle_beta   90.00
_cell.angle_gamma   90.00
#
_symmetry.space_group_name_H-M   'P 1'
#
loop_
_entity.id
_entity.type
_entity.pdbx_description
1 polymer ?
#
loop_
_entity_poly.entity_id
_entity_poly.type
_entity_poly.pdbx_seq_one_letter_code
_entity_poly.pdbx_strand_id
1 'polypeptide(L)'
;MNNSIFNDFVVHFATASITSLVESFNSQVGNRGFTSARAAHDVALIRELIRRGIDVSAVYDGKWISFAKRVVLNNNKLEIAG
;
A
#
# COMPACT_ATOMS: atom_id res chain seq x y z
N MET A 1 12.31 12.45 -19.22
CA MET A 1 11.63 11.30 -18.57
C MET A 1 10.24 11.75 -18.17
N ASN A 2 9.19 11.32 -18.87
CA ASN A 2 7.82 11.46 -18.38
C ASN A 2 7.58 10.33 -17.39
N ASN A 3 8.13 10.43 -16.18
CA ASN A 3 7.74 9.51 -15.13
C ASN A 3 6.32 9.87 -14.70
N SER A 4 5.38 8.96 -14.91
CA SER A 4 4.07 9.09 -14.29
C SER A 4 4.26 9.02 -12.77
N ILE A 5 3.39 9.71 -12.02
CA ILE A 5 3.38 9.68 -10.54
C ILE A 5 3.40 8.23 -10.01
N PHE A 6 2.75 7.30 -10.72
CA PHE A 6 2.78 5.88 -10.40
C PHE A 6 4.20 5.27 -10.46
N ASN A 7 4.97 5.56 -11.51
CA ASN A 7 6.33 5.04 -11.66
C ASN A 7 7.26 5.56 -10.55
N ASP A 8 7.09 6.81 -10.13
CA ASP A 8 7.87 7.38 -9.02
C ASP A 8 7.57 6.62 -7.71
N PHE A 9 6.31 6.29 -7.44
CA PHE A 9 5.95 5.45 -6.29
C PHE A 9 6.50 4.03 -6.40
N VAL A 10 6.48 3.41 -7.59
CA VAL A 10 7.07 2.08 -7.80
C VAL A 10 8.56 2.08 -7.48
N VAL A 11 9.32 3.05 -7.99
CA VAL A 11 10.76 3.18 -7.72
C VAL A 11 11.01 3.43 -6.24
N HIS A 12 10.23 4.31 -5.62
CA HIS A 12 10.33 4.60 -4.20
C HIS A 12 10.06 3.35 -3.34
N PHE A 13 8.94 2.67 -3.56
CA PHE A 13 8.57 1.49 -2.78
C PHE A 13 9.47 0.28 -3.02
N ALA A 14 10.07 0.12 -4.20
CA ALA A 14 11.03 -0.94 -4.48
C ALA A 14 12.25 -0.90 -3.54
N THR A 15 12.63 0.29 -3.05
CA THR A 15 13.78 0.48 -2.14
C THR A 15 13.38 0.59 -0.66
N ALA A 16 12.09 0.75 -0.36
CA ALA A 16 11.57 0.88 1.00
C ALA A 16 11.61 -0.45 1.77
N SER A 17 11.71 -0.40 3.09
CA SER A 17 11.56 -1.58 3.96
C SER A 17 10.09 -2.02 4.05
N ILE A 18 9.80 -3.29 4.39
CA ILE A 18 8.41 -3.75 4.56
C ILE A 18 7.70 -2.95 5.67
N THR A 19 8.39 -2.62 6.75
CA THR A 19 7.87 -1.76 7.82
C THR A 19 7.43 -0.40 7.28
N SER A 20 8.25 0.23 6.44
CA SER A 20 7.91 1.52 5.81
C SER A 20 6.72 1.42 4.85
N LEU A 21 6.54 0.29 4.16
CA LEU A 21 5.36 0.05 3.34
C LEU A 21 4.08 -0.05 4.21
N VAL A 22 4.16 -0.74 5.34
CA VAL A 22 3.05 -0.84 6.31
C VAL A 22 2.72 0.53 6.92
N GLU A 23 3.72 1.33 7.27
CA GLU A 23 3.55 2.70 7.74
C GLU A 23 2.90 3.60 6.69
N SER A 24 3.36 3.49 5.43
CA SER A 24 2.77 4.19 4.29
C SER A 24 1.29 3.84 4.11
N PHE A 25 0.92 2.56 4.19
CA PHE A 25 -0.48 2.12 4.16
C PHE A 25 -1.28 2.78 5.30
N ASN A 26 -0.74 2.67 6.51
CA ASN A 26 -1.37 3.18 7.73
C ASN A 26 -1.54 4.71 7.75
N SER A 27 -0.71 5.44 7.00
CA SER A 27 -0.86 6.89 6.82
C SER A 27 -2.06 7.28 5.95
N GLN A 28 -2.55 6.36 5.11
CA GLN A 28 -3.73 6.58 4.26
C GLN A 28 -5.05 6.22 4.95
N VAL A 29 -4.99 5.56 6.12
CA VAL A 29 -6.19 5.23 6.92
C VAL A 29 -6.82 6.51 7.44
N GLY A 30 -8.10 6.71 7.15
CA GLY A 30 -8.82 7.95 7.48
C GLY A 30 -8.58 9.11 6.52
N ASN A 31 -7.70 8.96 5.51
CA ASN A 31 -7.56 9.96 4.46
C ASN A 31 -8.82 9.99 3.58
N ARG A 32 -9.52 11.13 3.59
CA ARG A 32 -10.75 11.36 2.80
C ARG A 32 -10.49 11.98 1.42
N GLY A 33 -9.24 12.34 1.12
CA GLY A 33 -8.87 12.91 -0.17
C GLY A 33 -8.98 11.90 -1.29
N PHE A 34 -9.58 12.32 -2.41
CA PHE A 34 -9.65 11.53 -3.64
C PHE A 34 -8.85 12.24 -4.75
N THR A 35 -7.60 11.83 -4.92
CA THR A 35 -6.69 12.41 -5.92
C THR A 35 -6.03 11.31 -6.75
N SER A 36 -5.63 11.64 -7.98
CA SER A 36 -4.89 10.72 -8.85
C SER A 36 -3.56 10.28 -8.23
N ALA A 37 -2.89 11.17 -7.50
CA ALA A 37 -1.66 10.86 -6.78
C ALA A 37 -1.88 9.81 -5.69
N ARG A 38 -2.98 9.90 -4.93
CA ARG A 38 -3.34 8.88 -3.95
C ARG A 38 -3.65 7.54 -4.62
N ALA A 39 -4.44 7.52 -5.69
CA ALA A 39 -4.73 6.29 -6.41
C ALA A 39 -3.46 5.62 -6.95
N ALA A 40 -2.52 6.40 -7.49
CA ALA A 40 -1.22 5.91 -7.95
C ALA A 40 -0.37 5.35 -6.80
N HIS A 41 -0.31 6.06 -5.67
CA HIS A 41 0.35 5.62 -4.44
C HIS A 41 -0.20 4.28 -3.96
N ASP A 42 -1.51 4.18 -3.76
CA ASP A 42 -2.17 3.04 -3.14
C ASP A 42 -2.00 1.76 -3.99
N VAL A 43 -2.11 1.90 -5.32
CA VAL A 43 -1.90 0.78 -6.25
C VAL A 43 -0.42 0.35 -6.27
N ALA A 44 0.52 1.29 -6.31
CA ALA A 44 1.95 0.96 -6.29
C ALA A 44 2.34 0.23 -4.98
N LEU A 45 1.80 0.68 -3.86
CA LEU A 45 2.04 0.11 -2.54
C LEU A 45 1.55 -1.35 -2.45
N ILE A 46 0.30 -1.61 -2.83
CA ILE A 46 -0.27 -2.97 -2.80
C ILE A 46 0.47 -3.90 -3.76
N ARG A 47 0.84 -3.41 -4.95
CA ARG A 47 1.64 -4.20 -5.91
C ARG A 47 2.99 -4.59 -5.33
N GLU A 48 3.67 -3.68 -4.63
CA GLU A 48 4.96 -3.97 -4.03
C GLU A 48 4.86 -4.98 -2.88
N LEU A 49 3.82 -4.86 -2.03
CA LEU A 49 3.55 -5.84 -0.96
C LEU A 49 3.31 -7.24 -1.54
N ILE A 50 2.45 -7.36 -2.55
CA ILE A 50 2.20 -8.63 -3.25
C ILE A 50 3.48 -9.17 -3.89
N ARG A 51 4.26 -8.32 -4.56
CA ARG A 51 5.54 -8.70 -5.19
C ARG A 51 6.53 -9.29 -4.19
N ARG A 52 6.48 -8.84 -2.94
CA ARG A 52 7.31 -9.35 -1.83
C ARG A 52 6.72 -10.58 -1.13
N GLY A 53 5.62 -11.13 -1.64
CA GLY A 53 4.96 -12.30 -1.06
C GLY A 53 4.16 -12.00 0.20
N ILE A 54 3.76 -10.74 0.42
CA ILE A 54 2.91 -10.37 1.54
C ILE A 54 1.44 -10.61 1.17
N ASP A 55 0.74 -11.38 2.00
CA ASP A 55 -0.71 -11.55 1.92
C ASP A 55 -1.41 -10.24 2.33
N VAL A 56 -2.07 -9.60 1.36
CA VAL A 56 -2.81 -8.34 1.52
C VAL A 56 -4.33 -8.55 1.57
N SER A 57 -4.81 -9.80 1.65
CA SER A 57 -6.24 -10.15 1.56
C SER A 57 -7.11 -9.48 2.62
N ALA A 58 -6.54 -9.05 3.75
CA ALA A 58 -7.26 -8.30 4.78
C ALA A 58 -7.74 -6.91 4.32
N VAL A 59 -7.09 -6.34 3.30
CA VAL A 59 -7.34 -4.97 2.83
C VAL A 59 -7.55 -4.87 1.32
N TYR A 60 -7.26 -5.91 0.55
CA TYR A 60 -7.38 -5.92 -0.90
C TYR A 60 -8.04 -7.19 -1.41
N ASP A 61 -9.17 -7.05 -2.11
CA ASP A 61 -9.97 -8.15 -2.66
C ASP A 61 -9.66 -8.48 -4.14
N GLY A 62 -8.63 -7.84 -4.71
CA GLY A 62 -8.31 -7.92 -6.14
C GLY A 62 -8.94 -6.80 -6.98
N LYS A 63 -9.81 -5.98 -6.41
CA LYS A 63 -10.50 -4.87 -7.09
C LYS A 63 -10.42 -3.56 -6.30
N TRP A 64 -10.59 -3.61 -4.99
CA TRP A 64 -10.66 -2.45 -4.11
C TRP A 64 -9.69 -2.58 -2.94
N ILE A 65 -9.04 -1.45 -2.59
CA ILE A 65 -8.16 -1.34 -1.42
C ILE A 65 -8.96 -0.64 -0.31
N SER A 66 -9.10 -1.30 0.83
CA SER A 66 -9.80 -0.79 2.00
C SER A 66 -8.82 -0.12 2.97
N PHE A 67 -8.99 1.19 3.15
CA PHE A 67 -8.26 1.98 4.16
C PHE A 67 -9.12 2.26 5.41
N ALA A 68 -10.05 1.36 5.74
CA ALA A 68 -10.96 1.53 6.87
C ALA A 68 -10.27 1.38 8.22
N LYS A 69 -9.21 0.56 8.29
CA LYS A 69 -8.48 0.25 9.51
C LYS A 69 -6.99 0.16 9.23
N ARG A 70 -6.20 0.40 10.28
CA ARG A 70 -4.76 0.18 10.27
C ARG A 70 -4.44 -1.31 10.20
N VAL A 71 -3.23 -1.62 9.74
CA VAL A 71 -2.71 -2.98 9.65
C VAL A 71 -1.37 -3.12 10.35
N VAL A 72 -1.07 -4.36 10.72
CA VAL A 72 0.24 -4.82 11.18
C VAL A 72 0.71 -5.96 10.28
N LEU A 73 2.03 -6.16 10.21
CA LEU A 73 2.61 -7.31 9.54
C LEU A 73 2.78 -8.46 10.53
N ASN A 74 2.19 -9.61 10.21
CA ASN A 74 2.34 -10.85 10.97
C ASN A 74 2.60 -12.01 10.00
N ASN A 75 3.74 -12.69 10.13
CA ASN A 75 4.10 -13.86 9.29
C ASN A 75 3.81 -13.68 7.79
N ASN A 76 4.33 -12.60 7.19
CA ASN A 76 4.11 -12.24 5.79
C ASN A 76 2.65 -11.98 5.41
N LYS A 77 1.81 -11.60 6.37
CA LYS A 77 0.41 -11.24 6.15
C LYS A 77 0.10 -9.91 6.79
N LEU A 78 -0.68 -9.08 6.09
CA LEU A 78 -1.30 -7.92 6.69
C LEU A 78 -2.53 -8.36 7.49
N GLU A 79 -2.55 -7.99 8.76
CA GLU A 79 -3.68 -8.21 9.66
C GLU A 79 -4.21 -6.88 10.14
N ILE A 80 -5.52 -6.78 10.30
CA ILE A 80 -6.17 -5.59 10.85
C ILE A 80 -5.67 -5.38 12.28
N ALA A 81 -5.15 -4.19 12.56
CA ALA A 81 -4.76 -3.80 13.91
C ALA A 81 -6.02 -3.73 14.80
N GLY A 82 -5.95 -4.39 15.96
CA GLY A 82 -6.98 -4.40 16.99
C GLY A 82 -7.17 -3.05 17.67
#